data_AF-A0A3D4S5H0-F1
#
_entry.id   AF-A0A3D4S5H0-F1
#
_cell.length_a   1.000
_cell.length_b   1.000
_cell.length_c   1.000
_cell.angle_alpha   90.00
_cell.angle_beta   90.00
_cell.angle_gamma   90.00
#
_symmetry.space_group_name_H-M   'P 1'
#
loop_
_entity.id
_entity.type
_entity.pdbx_description
1 polymer ?
#
loop_
_entity_poly.entity_id
_entity_poly.type
_entity_poly.pdbx_seq_one_letter_code
_entity_poly.pdbx_strand_id
1 'polypeptide(L)'
;MTIAVKFGLILNGVRRNAKKGFTLIEMMVVMFIISLISLLVIPNIANQKANIEAKNDGALIQVTLSQKELYELDHSPNAIATLNALYTEKYITEGQYNKLIQLGVSDETVIDDGLLNLID
;
A
#
# COMPACT_ATOMS: atom_id res chain seq x y z
N MET A 1 -0.65 -64.50 32.93
CA MET A 1 0.82 -64.29 32.97
C MET A 1 1.42 -63.77 31.65
N THR A 2 0.68 -63.79 30.52
CA THR A 2 1.22 -63.41 29.19
C THR A 2 1.14 -61.92 28.84
N ILE A 3 0.25 -61.15 29.49
CA ILE A 3 0.02 -59.72 29.18
C ILE A 3 1.18 -58.84 29.69
N ALA A 4 1.76 -59.16 30.85
CA ALA A 4 2.88 -58.42 31.43
C ALA A 4 4.18 -58.57 30.61
N VAL A 5 4.40 -59.74 29.98
CA VAL A 5 5.57 -59.99 29.14
C VAL A 5 5.49 -59.21 27.82
N LYS A 6 4.28 -59.11 27.22
CA LYS A 6 4.06 -58.28 26.01
C LYS A 6 4.29 -56.79 26.27
N PHE A 7 3.98 -56.29 27.46
CA PHE A 7 4.17 -54.87 27.80
C PHE A 7 5.65 -54.50 27.96
N GLY A 8 6.46 -55.39 28.56
CA GLY A 8 7.91 -55.21 28.65
C GLY A 8 8.62 -55.20 27.29
N LEU A 9 8.10 -55.92 26.29
CA LEU A 9 8.66 -55.97 24.94
C LEU A 9 8.35 -54.71 24.09
N ILE A 10 7.30 -53.95 24.44
CA ILE A 10 6.87 -52.74 23.71
C ILE A 10 7.70 -51.50 24.10
N LEU A 11 8.39 -51.50 25.25
CA LEU A 11 9.15 -50.34 25.72
C LEU A 11 10.62 -50.31 25.22
N ASN A 12 11.09 -51.33 24.52
CA ASN A 12 12.51 -51.46 24.15
C ASN A 12 12.82 -50.95 22.72
N GLY A 13 12.20 -49.84 22.32
CA GLY A 13 12.23 -49.40 20.90
C GLY A 13 12.20 -47.90 20.63
N VAL A 14 12.28 -47.02 21.64
CA VAL A 14 12.32 -45.57 21.38
C VAL A 14 13.77 -45.13 21.12
N ARG A 15 14.27 -45.36 19.90
CA ARG A 15 15.51 -44.74 19.41
C ARG A 15 15.29 -43.23 19.26
N ARG A 16 15.87 -42.41 20.15
CA ARG A 16 15.98 -40.96 19.94
C ARG A 16 16.99 -40.69 18.83
N ASN A 17 16.51 -40.37 17.63
CA ASN A 17 17.35 -39.82 16.57
C ASN A 17 17.72 -38.37 16.97
N ALA A 18 18.95 -38.16 17.42
CA ALA A 18 19.51 -36.81 17.58
C ALA A 18 19.69 -36.21 16.18
N LYS A 19 18.72 -35.41 15.72
CA LYS A 19 18.89 -34.63 14.50
C LYS A 19 19.98 -33.58 14.76
N LYS A 20 21.04 -33.58 13.95
CA LYS A 20 22.03 -32.50 13.97
C LYS A 20 21.30 -31.22 13.55
N GLY A 21 21.07 -30.34 14.52
CA GLY A 21 20.35 -29.09 14.34
C GLY A 21 21.25 -28.01 13.75
N PHE A 22 20.60 -27.16 12.96
CA PHE A 22 21.01 -25.88 12.40
C PHE A 22 22.22 -25.22 13.08
N THR A 23 23.25 -24.87 12.30
CA THR A 23 24.47 -24.25 12.84
C THR A 23 24.38 -22.72 12.81
N LEU A 24 25.13 -22.02 13.68
CA LEU A 24 25.16 -20.55 13.67
C LEU A 24 25.67 -19.99 12.33
N ILE A 25 26.69 -20.64 11.75
CA ILE A 25 27.25 -20.24 10.46
C ILE A 25 26.19 -20.28 9.34
N GLU A 26 25.24 -21.21 9.43
CA GLU A 26 24.14 -21.33 8.47
C GLU A 26 23.19 -20.13 8.54
N MET A 27 22.86 -19.62 9.74
CA MET A 27 22.03 -18.41 9.87
C MET A 27 22.81 -17.16 9.45
N MET A 28 24.12 -17.13 9.70
CA MET A 28 24.96 -16.00 9.31
C MET A 28 25.06 -15.86 7.79
N VAL A 29 25.26 -16.97 7.07
CA VAL A 29 25.29 -16.95 5.60
C VAL A 29 23.93 -16.57 5.02
N VAL A 30 22.82 -17.03 5.62
CA VAL A 30 21.46 -16.62 5.19
C VAL A 30 21.25 -15.12 5.37
N MET A 31 21.60 -14.56 6.53
CA MET A 31 21.49 -13.11 6.78
C MET A 31 22.39 -12.29 5.85
N PHE A 32 23.56 -12.81 5.50
CA PHE A 32 24.46 -12.22 4.53
C PHE A 32 23.86 -12.20 3.11
N ILE A 33 23.22 -13.28 2.67
CA ILE A 33 22.56 -13.33 1.36
C ILE A 33 21.33 -12.42 1.33
N ILE A 34 20.52 -12.39 2.40
CA ILE A 34 19.34 -11.51 2.49
C ILE A 34 19.76 -10.05 2.39
N SER A 35 20.85 -9.62 3.04
CA SER A 35 21.29 -8.22 2.97
C SER A 35 21.70 -7.79 1.56
N LEU A 36 22.36 -8.67 0.79
CA LEU A 36 22.67 -8.43 -0.62
C LEU A 36 21.42 -8.30 -1.49
N ILE A 37 20.42 -9.18 -1.27
CA ILE A 37 19.15 -9.12 -1.98
C ILE A 37 18.36 -7.86 -1.59
N SER A 38 18.32 -7.48 -0.30
CA SER A 38 17.64 -6.27 0.17
C SER A 38 18.21 -5.00 -0.46
N LEU A 39 19.53 -4.90 -0.62
CA LEU A 39 20.18 -3.78 -1.32
C LEU A 39 19.72 -3.63 -2.77
N LEU A 40 19.37 -4.74 -3.45
CA LEU A 40 18.86 -4.71 -4.82
C LEU A 40 17.34 -4.47 -4.87
N VAL A 41 16.59 -4.95 -3.88
CA VAL A 41 15.12 -4.83 -3.83
C VAL A 41 14.66 -3.43 -3.40
N ILE A 42 15.31 -2.82 -2.41
CA ILE A 42 14.97 -1.48 -1.91
C ILE A 42 14.96 -0.40 -3.01
N PRO A 43 15.99 -0.24 -3.86
CA PRO A 43 15.98 0.78 -4.92
C PRO A 43 14.87 0.52 -5.95
N ASN A 44 14.53 -0.76 -6.20
CA ASN A 44 13.46 -1.13 -7.11
C ASN A 44 12.06 -0.81 -6.53
N ILE A 45 11.87 -0.95 -5.20
CA ILE A 45 10.62 -0.56 -4.52
C ILE A 45 10.46 0.97 -4.47
N ALA A 46 11.55 1.71 -4.19
CA ALA A 46 11.50 3.17 -4.09
C ALA A 46 11.01 3.83 -5.39
N ASN A 47 11.50 3.38 -6.54
CA ASN A 47 11.07 3.89 -7.85
C ASN A 47 9.63 3.50 -8.20
N GLN A 48 9.17 2.31 -7.77
CA GLN A 48 7.77 1.91 -7.94
C GLN A 48 6.81 2.74 -7.09
N LYS A 49 7.22 3.14 -5.87
CA LYS A 49 6.41 4.00 -4.99
C LYS A 49 6.14 5.37 -5.62
N ALA A 50 7.15 6.00 -6.23
CA ALA A 50 6.99 7.29 -6.90
C ALA A 50 6.02 7.22 -8.09
N ASN A 51 6.13 6.18 -8.92
CA ASN A 51 5.20 5.98 -10.05
C ASN A 51 3.77 5.68 -9.59
N ILE A 52 3.63 4.95 -8.48
CA ILE A 52 2.31 4.68 -7.87
C ILE A 52 1.72 5.97 -7.28
N GLU A 53 2.54 6.83 -6.65
CA GLU A 53 2.12 8.12 -6.12
C GLU A 53 1.60 9.04 -7.23
N ALA A 54 2.34 9.19 -8.35
CA ALA A 54 1.87 9.98 -9.50
C ALA A 54 0.55 9.43 -10.10
N LYS A 55 0.44 8.10 -10.24
CA LYS A 55 -0.80 7.47 -10.72
C LYS A 55 -1.98 7.67 -9.77
N ASN A 56 -1.74 7.64 -8.45
CA ASN A 56 -2.76 7.93 -7.44
C ASN A 56 -3.20 9.40 -7.50
N ASP A 57 -2.27 10.32 -7.74
CA ASP A 57 -2.56 11.76 -7.85
C ASP A 57 -3.43 12.05 -9.09
N GLY A 58 -3.19 11.36 -10.22
CA GLY A 58 -4.08 11.39 -11.39
C GLY A 58 -5.47 10.82 -11.16
N ALA A 59 -5.55 9.68 -10.48
CA ALA A 59 -6.85 9.13 -10.11
C ALA A 59 -7.63 10.06 -9.17
N LEU A 60 -6.93 10.73 -8.25
CA LEU A 60 -7.54 11.70 -7.35
C LEU A 60 -8.13 12.89 -8.11
N ILE A 61 -7.37 13.49 -9.03
CA ILE A 61 -7.85 14.61 -9.85
C ILE A 61 -9.06 14.17 -10.70
N GLN A 62 -9.02 12.97 -11.29
CA GLN A 62 -10.14 12.44 -12.07
C GLN A 62 -11.42 12.23 -11.23
N VAL A 63 -11.29 11.71 -10.02
CA VAL A 63 -12.44 11.60 -9.09
C VAL A 63 -12.99 12.98 -8.75
N THR A 64 -12.12 13.95 -8.47
CA THR A 64 -12.54 15.33 -8.18
C THR A 64 -13.24 16.00 -9.37
N LEU A 65 -12.82 15.72 -10.61
CA LEU A 65 -13.52 16.17 -11.82
C LEU A 65 -14.93 15.58 -11.93
N SER A 66 -15.10 14.29 -11.63
CA SER A 66 -16.44 13.69 -11.57
C SER A 66 -17.31 14.31 -10.47
N GLN A 67 -16.72 14.68 -9.33
CA GLN A 67 -17.43 15.39 -8.26
C GLN A 67 -17.81 16.82 -8.64
N LYS A 68 -16.99 17.48 -9.46
CA LYS A 68 -17.29 18.78 -10.08
C LYS A 68 -18.48 18.68 -11.04
N GLU A 69 -18.53 17.65 -11.88
CA GLU A 69 -19.69 17.41 -12.76
C GLU A 69 -20.97 17.19 -11.95
N LEU A 70 -20.88 16.46 -10.82
CA LEU A 70 -22.01 16.28 -9.91
C LEU A 70 -22.45 17.60 -9.25
N TYR A 71 -21.50 18.43 -8.83
CA TYR A 71 -21.76 19.77 -8.28
C TYR A 71 -22.51 20.67 -9.29
N GLU A 72 -22.05 20.68 -10.55
CA GLU A 72 -22.67 21.45 -11.64
C GLU A 72 -24.07 20.94 -11.98
N LEU A 73 -24.31 19.62 -11.86
CA LEU A 73 -25.63 19.03 -12.03
C LEU A 73 -26.61 19.48 -10.94
N ASP A 74 -26.15 19.59 -9.69
CA ASP A 74 -27.00 19.95 -8.55
C ASP A 74 -27.30 21.47 -8.47
N HIS A 75 -26.35 22.32 -8.88
CA HIS A 75 -26.46 23.79 -8.71
C HIS A 75 -26.82 24.56 -9.99
N SER A 76 -26.45 24.04 -11.16
CA SER A 76 -26.71 24.52 -12.54
C SER A 76 -25.42 24.41 -13.37
N PRO A 77 -25.50 24.17 -14.69
CA PRO A 77 -24.32 23.95 -15.56
C PRO A 77 -23.36 25.15 -15.70
N ASN A 78 -23.66 26.30 -15.08
CA ASN A 78 -22.78 27.48 -15.04
C ASN A 78 -22.23 27.75 -13.62
N ALA A 79 -22.47 26.86 -12.66
CA ALA A 79 -21.95 27.00 -11.31
C ALA A 79 -20.44 26.75 -11.32
N ILE A 80 -19.67 27.70 -10.78
CA ILE A 80 -18.21 27.57 -10.72
C ILE A 80 -17.86 26.59 -9.60
N ALA A 81 -17.45 25.38 -9.97
CA ALA A 81 -16.98 24.37 -9.05
C ALA A 81 -15.53 24.66 -8.61
N THR A 82 -15.42 25.43 -7.53
CA THR A 82 -14.16 25.78 -6.88
C THR A 82 -13.77 24.73 -5.84
N LEU A 83 -12.47 24.49 -5.62
CA LEU A 83 -11.98 23.50 -4.63
C LEU A 83 -12.63 23.67 -3.24
N ASN A 84 -12.75 24.92 -2.77
CA ASN A 84 -13.40 25.23 -1.50
C ASN A 84 -14.92 24.91 -1.50
N ALA A 85 -15.61 25.13 -2.62
CA ALA A 85 -17.03 24.81 -2.75
C ALA A 85 -17.25 23.29 -2.68
N LEU A 86 -16.43 22.50 -3.39
CA LEU A 86 -16.44 21.04 -3.33
C LEU A 86 -16.18 20.51 -1.90
N TYR A 87 -15.30 21.17 -1.14
CA TYR A 87 -15.02 20.79 0.25
C TYR A 87 -16.15 21.19 1.21
N THR A 88 -16.61 22.44 1.14
CA THR A 88 -17.67 22.99 2.00
C THR A 88 -18.98 22.23 1.83
N GLU A 89 -19.29 21.81 0.60
CA GLU A 89 -20.49 21.06 0.28
C GLU A 89 -20.28 19.53 0.33
N LYS A 90 -19.11 19.07 0.80
CA LYS A 90 -18.79 17.65 1.08
C LYS A 90 -18.77 16.72 -0.14
N TYR A 91 -18.55 17.26 -1.33
CA TYR A 91 -18.29 16.46 -2.53
C TYR A 91 -16.90 15.81 -2.50
N ILE A 92 -15.96 16.41 -1.77
CA ILE A 92 -14.63 15.84 -1.50
C ILE A 92 -14.35 15.76 0.00
N THR A 93 -13.53 14.78 0.38
CA THR A 93 -13.09 14.59 1.77
C THR A 93 -11.92 15.52 2.13
N GLU A 94 -11.71 15.76 3.42
CA GLU A 94 -10.57 16.54 3.94
C GLU A 94 -9.22 15.99 3.46
N GLY A 95 -9.08 14.66 3.39
CA GLY A 95 -7.88 14.02 2.87
C GLY A 95 -7.61 14.34 1.40
N GLN A 96 -8.65 14.39 0.58
CA GLN A 96 -8.56 14.75 -0.83
C GLN A 96 -8.24 16.24 -1.01
N TYR A 97 -8.91 17.10 -0.25
CA TYR A 97 -8.67 18.54 -0.23
C TYR A 97 -7.21 18.89 0.12
N ASN A 98 -6.69 18.33 1.21
CA ASN A 98 -5.30 18.55 1.64
C ASN A 98 -4.28 18.05 0.60
N LYS A 99 -4.59 16.94 -0.06
CA LYS A 99 -3.71 16.36 -1.09
C LYS A 99 -3.71 17.21 -2.37
N LEU A 100 -4.85 17.79 -2.76
CA LEU A 100 -4.94 18.72 -3.89
C LEU A 100 -4.16 20.01 -3.62
N ILE A 101 -4.21 20.54 -2.40
CA ILE A 101 -3.39 21.70 -1.99
C ILE A 101 -1.89 21.38 -2.07
N GLN A 102 -1.48 20.17 -1.66
CA GLN A 102 -0.08 19.73 -1.78
C GLN A 102 0.39 19.61 -3.25
N LEU A 103 -0.54 19.37 -4.18
CA LEU A 103 -0.27 19.32 -5.61
C LEU A 103 -0.25 20.72 -6.28
N GLY A 104 -0.46 21.79 -5.50
CA GLY A 104 -0.44 23.17 -6.00
C GLY A 104 -1.81 23.71 -6.41
N VAL A 105 -2.90 22.97 -6.16
CA VAL A 105 -4.27 23.44 -6.39
C VAL A 105 -4.67 24.36 -5.24
N SER A 106 -4.79 25.65 -5.51
CA SER A 106 -5.22 26.64 -4.52
C SER A 106 -6.74 26.60 -4.29
N ASP A 107 -7.20 27.14 -3.16
CA ASP A 107 -8.62 27.13 -2.76
C ASP A 107 -9.59 27.73 -3.77
N GLU A 108 -9.13 28.73 -4.52
CA GLU A 108 -9.91 29.44 -5.55
C GLU A 108 -9.77 28.82 -6.95
N THR A 109 -9.01 27.73 -7.06
CA THR A 109 -8.80 27.07 -8.36
C THR A 109 -10.11 26.47 -8.83
N VAL A 110 -10.52 26.85 -10.03
CA VAL A 110 -11.60 26.20 -10.75
C VAL A 110 -11.12 24.81 -11.12
N ILE A 111 -11.89 23.80 -10.74
CA ILE A 111 -11.55 22.42 -11.07
C ILE A 111 -11.84 22.18 -12.56
N ASP A 112 -10.78 22.08 -13.35
CA ASP A 112 -10.82 21.84 -14.79
C ASP A 112 -9.90 20.69 -15.22
N ASP A 113 -10.18 20.15 -16.40
CA ASP A 113 -9.51 19.04 -17.05
C ASP A 113 -7.99 19.28 -17.19
N GLY A 114 -7.57 20.55 -17.29
CA GLY A 114 -6.19 21.01 -17.36
C GLY A 114 -5.33 20.65 -16.15
N LEU A 115 -5.95 20.33 -15.00
CA LEU A 115 -5.25 19.81 -13.82
C LEU A 115 -4.59 18.45 -14.08
N LEU A 116 -5.05 17.68 -15.07
CA LEU A 116 -4.44 16.41 -15.48
C LEU A 116 -3.04 16.59 -16.08
N ASN A 117 -2.71 17.79 -16.57
CA ASN A 117 -1.39 18.09 -17.14
C ASN A 117 -0.32 18.35 -16.06
N LEU A 118 -0.71 18.43 -14.78
CA LEU A 118 0.22 18.64 -13.65
C LEU A 118 0.90 17.34 -13.18
N ILE A 119 0.57 16.23 -13.81
CA ILE A 119 0.87 14.86 -13.36
C ILE A 119 1.75 14.11 -14.38
N ASP A 120 1.93 14.70 -15.57
CA ASP A 120 2.81 14.23 -16.65
C ASP A 120 4.28 14.66 -16.46
#